data_AF-A0AAV6N1S8-F1
#
_entry.id   AF-A0AAV6N1S8-F1
#
_cell.length_a   1.000
_cell.length_b   1.000
_cell.length_c   1.000
_cell.angle_alpha   90.00
_cell.angle_beta   90.00
_cell.angle_gamma   90.00
#
_symmetry.space_group_name_H-M   'P 1'
#
loop_
_entity.id
_entity.type
_entity.pdbx_description
1 polymer ?
#
loop_
_entity_poly.entity_id
_entity_poly.type
_entity_poly.pdbx_seq_one_letter_code
_entity_poly.pdbx_strand_id
1 'polypeptide(L)'
;MTGLALPRVALPRVVMTGLALPRVALPRVVMIGSALYRVVMIGSALPRVVMIGSALPRVVMIGSALPRVVMIGSALPRVVMIGSALPRVVMIGSALPRVVMIGSALPRVVMIGSALPRVVMIGSALPRVVMIGSFQETTQEVTDG
;
A
#
# COMPACT_ATOMS: atom_id res chain seq x y z
N MET A 1 -9.47 21.90 14.96
CA MET A 1 -10.02 21.10 16.09
C MET A 1 -11.10 20.22 15.49
N THR A 2 -10.97 18.90 15.33
CA THR A 2 -10.65 17.85 16.30
C THR A 2 -9.75 16.78 15.67
N GLY A 3 -8.58 16.55 16.25
CA GLY A 3 -7.68 15.46 15.85
C GLY A 3 -8.19 14.15 16.43
N LEU A 4 -8.90 13.36 15.61
CA LEU A 4 -9.34 12.02 16.00
C LEU A 4 -8.11 11.11 16.06
N ALA A 5 -7.86 10.59 17.27
CA ALA A 5 -6.65 9.90 17.70
C ALA A 5 -6.36 8.59 16.96
N LEU A 6 -5.10 8.13 17.09
CA LEU A 6 -4.48 6.90 16.58
C LEU A 6 -5.32 5.63 16.84
N PRO A 7 -6.11 5.11 15.88
CA PRO A 7 -6.65 3.77 16.03
C PRO A 7 -5.49 2.77 15.80
N ARG A 8 -5.06 2.12 16.88
CA ARG A 8 -4.21 0.91 16.79
C ARG A 8 -5.15 -0.28 16.74
N VAL A 9 -5.24 -0.90 15.58
CA VAL A 9 -6.07 -2.07 15.34
C VAL A 9 -5.13 -3.26 15.16
N ALA A 10 -5.05 -4.11 16.18
CA ALA A 10 -4.36 -5.40 16.13
C ALA A 10 -5.43 -6.49 16.09
N LEU A 11 -5.57 -7.16 14.94
CA LEU A 11 -6.61 -8.16 14.73
C LEU A 11 -5.96 -9.51 14.44
N PRO A 12 -5.73 -10.35 15.47
CA PRO A 12 -5.45 -11.74 15.23
C PRO A 12 -6.77 -12.38 14.78
N ARG A 13 -6.88 -12.67 13.48
CA ARG A 13 -7.94 -13.55 12.92
C ARG A 13 -9.33 -12.92 12.74
N VAL A 14 -9.42 -11.76 12.07
CA VAL A 14 -10.73 -11.18 11.67
C VAL A 14 -10.77 -10.89 10.17
N VAL A 15 -11.82 -11.38 9.51
CA VAL A 15 -12.20 -11.01 8.13
C VAL A 15 -12.94 -9.68 8.20
N MET A 16 -12.21 -8.56 8.32
CA MET A 16 -12.83 -7.25 8.15
C MET A 16 -12.96 -6.94 6.66
N THR A 17 -14.20 -6.89 6.18
CA THR A 17 -14.54 -6.70 4.76
C THR A 17 -14.34 -5.26 4.27
N GLY A 18 -14.20 -4.27 5.18
CA GLY A 18 -13.85 -2.91 4.80
C GLY A 18 -13.70 -1.94 5.98
N LEU A 19 -12.66 -1.11 5.94
CA LEU A 19 -12.37 -0.07 6.92
C LEU A 19 -12.26 1.27 6.18
N ALA A 20 -13.20 2.18 6.43
CA ALA A 20 -13.23 3.53 5.85
C ALA A 20 -12.93 4.56 6.94
N LEU A 21 -11.83 5.32 6.78
CA LEU A 21 -11.39 6.30 7.76
C LEU A 21 -11.32 7.70 7.15
N PRO A 22 -12.41 8.48 7.22
CA PRO A 22 -12.35 9.89 6.90
C PRO A 22 -11.58 10.64 8.02
N ARG A 23 -10.61 11.48 7.66
CA ARG A 23 -9.90 12.39 8.58
C ARG A 23 -9.09 11.74 9.72
N VAL A 24 -8.68 10.47 9.59
CA VAL A 24 -7.75 9.86 10.56
C VAL A 24 -6.31 10.09 10.13
N ALA A 25 -5.53 10.74 10.99
CA ALA A 25 -4.17 11.15 10.66
C ALA A 25 -3.17 9.98 10.67
N LEU A 26 -3.30 9.00 11.58
CA LEU A 26 -2.25 8.01 11.88
C LEU A 26 -2.77 6.57 12.14
N PRO A 27 -3.53 5.93 11.24
CA PRO A 27 -4.01 4.58 11.50
C PRO A 27 -2.86 3.56 11.46
N ARG A 28 -2.84 2.64 12.44
CA ARG A 28 -1.91 1.50 12.47
C ARG A 28 -2.69 0.20 12.47
N VAL A 29 -2.45 -0.63 11.46
CA VAL A 29 -3.08 -1.94 11.30
C VAL A 29 -2.00 -3.01 11.28
N VAL A 30 -2.11 -4.00 12.17
CA VAL A 30 -1.24 -5.18 12.19
C VAL A 30 -2.12 -6.43 12.11
N MET A 31 -1.82 -7.30 11.15
CA MET A 31 -2.55 -8.56 10.95
C MET A 31 -1.61 -9.74 10.77
N ILE A 32 -2.02 -10.88 11.32
CA ILE A 32 -1.31 -12.16 11.25
C ILE A 32 -2.31 -13.24 10.83
N GLY A 33 -1.99 -14.00 9.78
CA GLY A 33 -2.80 -15.11 9.27
C GLY A 33 -3.27 -14.92 7.84
N SER A 34 -4.38 -15.59 7.48
CA SER A 34 -4.98 -15.52 6.14
C SER A 34 -6.14 -14.52 6.12
N ALA A 35 -6.04 -13.44 5.34
CA ALA A 35 -7.08 -12.39 5.36
C ALA A 35 -7.26 -11.63 4.03
N LEU A 36 -8.52 -11.31 3.72
CA LEU A 36 -8.93 -10.29 2.75
C LEU A 36 -9.28 -9.01 3.52
N TYR A 37 -8.82 -7.86 3.04
CA TYR A 37 -9.24 -6.60 3.65
C TYR A 37 -9.18 -5.43 2.68
N ARG A 38 -10.03 -4.43 2.95
CA ARG A 38 -10.09 -3.19 2.18
C ARG A 38 -9.95 -2.00 3.11
N VAL A 39 -9.01 -1.11 2.84
CA VAL A 39 -8.84 0.17 3.54
C VAL A 39 -9.07 1.31 2.56
N VAL A 40 -9.94 2.25 2.93
CA VAL A 40 -10.17 3.49 2.17
C VAL A 40 -9.92 4.68 3.08
N MET A 41 -9.07 5.61 2.64
CA MET A 41 -8.73 6.83 3.39
C MET A 41 -8.83 8.06 2.49
N ILE A 42 -9.40 9.13 3.04
CA ILE A 42 -9.62 10.40 2.33
C ILE A 42 -9.09 11.55 3.22
N GLY A 43 -8.23 12.39 2.63
CA GLY A 43 -7.63 13.56 3.29
C GLY A 43 -6.11 13.40 3.51
N SER A 44 -5.59 14.08 4.53
CA SER A 44 -4.17 14.01 4.91
C SER A 44 -3.92 12.89 5.92
N ALA A 45 -3.16 11.84 5.56
CA ALA A 45 -2.98 10.65 6.40
C ALA A 45 -1.59 9.98 6.29
N LEU A 46 -1.15 9.33 7.37
CA LEU A 46 0.10 8.55 7.47
C LEU A 46 -0.20 7.10 7.92
N PRO A 47 -0.86 6.29 7.07
CA PRO A 47 -1.23 4.94 7.44
C PRO A 47 -0.01 4.02 7.50
N ARG A 48 0.01 3.14 8.51
CA ARG A 48 0.97 2.04 8.60
C ARG A 48 0.25 0.71 8.66
N VAL A 49 0.51 -0.14 7.67
CA VAL A 49 -0.08 -1.48 7.55
C VAL A 49 1.03 -2.51 7.57
N VAL A 50 0.94 -3.47 8.48
CA VAL A 50 1.86 -4.61 8.59
C VAL A 50 1.06 -5.90 8.51
N MET A 51 1.49 -6.82 7.65
CA MET A 51 0.84 -8.11 7.50
C MET A 51 1.85 -9.25 7.43
N ILE A 52 1.49 -10.35 8.07
CA ILE A 52 2.28 -11.57 8.14
C ILE A 52 1.37 -12.75 7.80
N GLY A 53 1.73 -13.55 6.78
CA GLY A 53 0.96 -14.71 6.32
C GLY A 53 0.47 -14.58 4.88
N SER A 54 -0.70 -15.14 4.60
CA SER A 54 -1.32 -15.14 3.26
C SER A 54 -2.37 -14.03 3.14
N ALA A 55 -2.09 -12.94 2.44
CA ALA A 55 -2.96 -11.75 2.47
C ALA A 55 -3.34 -11.18 1.11
N LEU A 56 -4.54 -10.61 1.02
CA LEU A 56 -5.02 -9.89 -0.17
C LEU A 56 -5.48 -8.45 0.19
N PRO A 57 -4.51 -7.53 0.38
CA PRO A 57 -4.79 -6.12 0.60
C PRO A 57 -5.49 -5.42 -0.55
N ARG A 58 -6.46 -4.57 -0.22
CA ARG A 58 -6.81 -3.44 -1.08
C ARG A 58 -6.76 -2.13 -0.32
N VAL A 59 -5.79 -1.28 -0.65
CA VAL A 59 -5.64 0.06 -0.05
C VAL A 59 -5.95 1.12 -1.09
N VAL A 60 -6.88 2.02 -0.77
CA VAL A 60 -7.23 3.18 -1.59
C VAL A 60 -7.03 4.46 -0.78
N MET A 61 -6.28 5.41 -1.34
CA MET A 61 -5.99 6.70 -0.70
C MET A 61 -6.26 7.84 -1.66
N ILE A 62 -6.94 8.88 -1.17
CA ILE A 62 -7.28 10.08 -1.92
C ILE A 62 -6.85 11.31 -1.11
N GLY A 63 -6.01 12.16 -1.68
CA GLY A 63 -5.47 13.38 -1.04
C GLY A 63 -3.95 13.34 -0.88
N SER A 64 -3.46 13.89 0.23
CA SER A 64 -2.02 13.91 0.56
C SER A 64 -1.67 12.80 1.54
N ALA A 65 -0.85 11.82 1.14
CA ALA A 65 -0.59 10.64 1.99
C ALA A 65 0.86 10.14 1.98
N LEU A 66 1.31 9.62 3.14
CA LEU A 66 2.60 8.91 3.27
C LEU A 66 2.38 7.48 3.79
N PRO A 67 1.83 6.57 2.97
CA PRO A 67 1.54 5.22 3.42
C PRO A 67 2.81 4.38 3.56
N ARG A 68 2.85 3.57 4.63
CA ARG A 68 3.86 2.53 4.80
C ARG A 68 3.19 1.17 4.88
N VAL A 69 3.47 0.31 3.90
CA VAL A 69 2.95 -1.06 3.83
C VAL A 69 4.11 -2.04 3.93
N VAL A 70 4.02 -2.99 4.86
CA VAL A 70 4.97 -4.09 5.03
C VAL A 70 4.22 -5.41 4.95
N MET A 71 4.71 -6.31 4.12
CA MET A 71 4.14 -7.64 3.89
C MET A 71 5.22 -8.71 4.00
N ILE A 72 4.92 -9.77 4.74
CA ILE A 72 5.77 -10.94 4.92
C ILE A 72 4.93 -12.20 4.65
N GLY A 73 5.35 -13.04 3.70
CA GLY A 73 4.66 -14.27 3.30
C GLY A 73 4.17 -14.24 1.84
N SER A 74 2.99 -14.78 1.60
CA SER A 74 2.36 -14.81 0.27
C SER A 74 1.31 -13.71 0.15
N ALA A 75 1.47 -12.75 -0.76
CA ALA A 75 0.55 -11.61 -0.83
C ALA A 75 0.23 -11.11 -2.24
N LEU A 76 -1.02 -10.70 -2.48
CA LEU A 76 -1.43 -9.96 -3.69
C LEU A 76 -1.98 -8.57 -3.31
N PRO A 77 -1.12 -7.61 -2.98
CA PRO A 77 -1.56 -6.27 -2.61
C PRO A 77 -2.01 -5.47 -3.81
N ARG A 78 -3.14 -4.78 -3.66
CA ARG A 78 -3.59 -3.74 -4.59
C ARG A 78 -3.58 -2.38 -3.88
N VAL A 79 -2.73 -1.47 -4.35
CA VAL A 79 -2.61 -0.10 -3.82
C VAL A 79 -3.03 0.89 -4.90
N VAL A 80 -3.98 1.78 -4.58
CA VAL A 80 -4.42 2.87 -5.44
C VAL A 80 -4.25 4.18 -4.69
N MET A 81 -3.55 5.14 -5.32
CA MET A 81 -3.29 6.46 -4.77
C MET A 81 -3.67 7.55 -5.76
N ILE A 82 -4.39 8.55 -5.29
CA ILE A 82 -4.84 9.71 -6.07
C ILE A 82 -4.46 10.97 -5.29
N GLY A 83 -3.69 11.87 -5.91
CA GLY A 83 -3.22 13.12 -5.31
C GLY A 83 -1.71 13.17 -5.14
N SER A 84 -1.24 13.75 -4.03
CA SER A 84 0.18 13.83 -3.69
C SER A 84 0.57 12.70 -2.72
N ALA A 85 1.48 11.80 -3.11
CA ALA A 85 1.80 10.64 -2.29
C ALA A 85 3.28 10.22 -2.27
N LEU A 86 3.78 9.79 -1.11
CA LEU A 86 5.11 9.17 -0.97
C LEU A 86 4.99 7.77 -0.35
N PRO A 87 4.52 6.77 -1.13
CA PRO A 87 4.33 5.43 -0.60
C PRO A 87 5.65 4.71 -0.37
N ARG A 88 5.73 4.00 0.76
CA ARG A 88 6.78 3.00 1.02
C ARG A 88 6.16 1.62 1.12
N VAL A 89 6.50 0.74 0.19
CA VAL A 89 6.04 -0.66 0.16
C VAL A 89 7.24 -1.58 0.33
N VAL A 90 7.17 -2.48 1.31
CA VAL A 90 8.18 -3.53 1.53
C VAL A 90 7.47 -4.88 1.48
N MET A 91 7.98 -5.79 0.66
CA MET A 91 7.46 -7.14 0.48
C MET A 91 8.57 -8.17 0.62
N ILE A 92 8.30 -9.20 1.41
CA ILE A 92 9.21 -10.33 1.64
C ILE A 92 8.43 -11.63 1.43
N GLY A 93 8.90 -12.50 0.52
CA GLY A 93 8.28 -13.79 0.21
C GLY A 93 7.82 -13.89 -1.25
N SER A 94 6.61 -14.38 -1.47
CA SER A 94 5.99 -14.49 -2.80
C SER A 94 4.93 -13.42 -2.97
N ALA A 95 5.10 -12.48 -3.92
CA ALA A 95 4.17 -11.35 -4.04
C ALA A 95 3.83 -10.96 -5.49
N LEU A 96 2.56 -10.62 -5.74
CA LEU A 96 2.12 -9.99 -7.00
C LEU A 96 1.49 -8.61 -6.70
N PRO A 97 2.31 -7.57 -6.48
CA PRO A 97 1.79 -6.25 -6.17
C PRO A 97 1.26 -5.54 -7.41
N ARG A 98 0.08 -4.93 -7.26
CA ARG A 98 -0.46 -3.98 -8.23
C ARG A 98 -0.55 -2.59 -7.61
N VAL A 99 0.23 -1.66 -8.13
CA VAL A 99 0.28 -0.27 -7.67
C VAL A 99 -0.23 0.65 -8.78
N VAL A 100 -1.20 1.50 -8.47
CA VAL A 100 -1.71 2.54 -9.36
C VAL A 100 -1.56 3.89 -8.66
N MET A 101 -0.92 4.84 -9.34
CA MET A 101 -0.68 6.19 -8.84
C MET A 101 -1.15 7.21 -9.86
N ILE A 102 -1.90 8.22 -9.38
CA ILE A 102 -2.41 9.33 -10.17
C ILE A 102 -2.08 10.64 -9.45
N GLY A 103 -1.36 11.55 -10.10
CA GLY A 103 -0.92 12.83 -9.56
C GLY A 103 0.59 12.86 -9.31
N SER A 104 1.02 13.59 -8.27
CA SER A 104 2.44 13.71 -7.91
C SER A 104 2.86 12.62 -6.94
N ALA A 105 3.77 11.73 -7.33
CA ALA A 105 4.16 10.59 -6.49
C ALA A 105 5.65 10.26 -6.50
N LEU A 106 6.22 9.92 -5.33
CA LEU A 106 7.57 9.34 -5.25
C LEU A 106 7.52 7.98 -4.55
N PRO A 107 7.15 6.90 -5.25
CA PRO A 107 7.03 5.59 -4.65
C PRO A 107 8.39 4.96 -4.39
N ARG A 108 8.54 4.35 -3.21
CA ARG A 108 9.66 3.48 -2.89
C ARG A 108 9.16 2.07 -2.63
N VAL A 109 9.57 1.15 -3.48
CA VAL A 109 9.18 -0.26 -3.42
C VAL A 109 10.43 -1.11 -3.19
N VAL A 110 10.38 -1.99 -2.19
CA VAL A 110 11.42 -2.97 -1.89
C VAL A 110 10.79 -4.36 -1.92
N MET A 111 11.36 -5.25 -2.71
CA MET A 111 10.88 -6.63 -2.90
C MET A 111 12.02 -7.61 -2.66
N ILE A 112 11.75 -8.63 -1.84
CA ILE A 112 12.68 -9.72 -1.53
C ILE A 112 11.95 -11.05 -1.74
N GLY A 113 12.48 -11.92 -2.59
CA GLY A 113 11.90 -13.23 -2.93
C GLY A 113 11.38 -13.30 -4.37
N SER A 114 10.27 -14.02 -4.56
CA SER A 114 9.62 -14.15 -5.88
C SER A 114 8.59 -13.05 -6.04
N ALA A 115 8.74 -12.17 -7.04
CA ALA A 115 7.82 -11.06 -7.23
C ALA A 115 7.49 -10.77 -8.71
N LEU A 116 6.22 -10.45 -8.99
CA LEU A 116 5.80 -9.90 -10.28
C LEU A 116 5.05 -8.58 -10.06
N PRO A 117 5.77 -7.45 -9.92
CA PRO A 117 5.15 -6.15 -9.76
C PRO A 117 4.52 -5.63 -11.06
N ARG A 118 3.32 -5.05 -10.90
CA ARG A 118 2.70 -4.21 -11.92
C ARG A 118 2.49 -2.81 -11.38
N VAL A 119 3.15 -1.83 -11.99
CA VAL A 119 3.09 -0.43 -11.59
C VAL A 119 2.52 0.40 -12.74
N VAL A 120 1.48 1.19 -12.44
CA VAL A 120 0.89 2.17 -13.37
C VAL A 120 1.00 3.54 -12.73
N MET A 121 1.58 4.48 -13.45
CA MET A 121 1.80 5.85 -13.00
C MET A 121 1.23 6.83 -14.02
N ILE A 122 0.46 7.80 -13.53
CA ILE A 122 -0.14 8.89 -14.32
C ILE A 122 0.19 10.21 -13.61
N GLY A 123 0.82 11.15 -14.32
CA GLY A 123 1.29 12.42 -13.78
C GLY A 123 2.78 12.42 -13.40
N SER A 124 3.19 13.34 -12.52
CA SER A 124 4.59 13.50 -12.13
C SER A 124 5.02 12.43 -11.13
N ALA A 125 5.67 11.37 -11.60
CA ALA A 125 6.14 10.27 -10.75
C ALA A 125 7.66 10.04 -10.87
N LEU A 126 8.33 9.77 -9.74
CA LEU A 126 9.72 9.28 -9.73
C LEU A 126 9.81 8.00 -8.88
N PRO A 127 9.69 6.82 -9.50
CA PRO A 127 9.73 5.57 -8.77
C PRO A 127 11.16 5.15 -8.39
N ARG A 128 11.28 4.56 -7.20
CA ARG A 128 12.48 3.83 -6.80
C ARG A 128 12.11 2.41 -6.41
N VAL A 129 12.54 1.46 -7.22
CA VAL A 129 12.29 0.02 -7.02
C VAL A 129 13.60 -0.67 -6.69
N VAL A 130 13.60 -1.52 -5.66
CA VAL A 130 14.71 -2.40 -5.30
C VAL A 130 14.18 -3.83 -5.26
N MET A 131 14.80 -4.73 -6.03
CA MET A 131 14.41 -6.14 -6.12
C MET A 131 15.60 -7.04 -5.78
N ILE A 132 15.36 -8.06 -4.96
CA ILE A 132 16.33 -9.09 -4.60
C ILE A 132 15.63 -10.45 -4.70
N GLY A 133 16.00 -11.28 -5.68
CA GLY A 133 15.40 -12.59 -5.93
C GLY A 133 15.03 -12.81 -7.39
N SER A 134 14.06 -13.67 -7.67
CA SER A 134 13.51 -13.89 -9.02
C SER A 134 12.36 -12.91 -9.30
N PHE A 135 12.47 -12.11 -10.36
CA PHE A 135 11.49 -11.07 -10.68
C PHE A 135 11.18 -10.95 -12.17
N GLN A 136 9.94 -10.56 -12.49
CA GLN A 136 9.60 -9.93 -13.77
C GLN A 136 8.81 -8.66 -13.49
N GLU A 137 9.28 -7.54 -14.02
CA GLU A 137 8.68 -6.23 -13.81
C GLU A 137 7.93 -5.76 -15.06
N THR A 138 6.75 -5.19 -14.87
CA THR A 138 6.04 -4.46 -15.93
C THR A 138 5.61 -3.10 -15.40
N THR A 139 6.28 -2.06 -15.89
CA THR A 139 6.04 -0.67 -15.51
C THR A 139 5.49 0.09 -16.71
N GLN A 140 4.35 0.75 -16.52
CA GLN A 140 3.72 1.62 -17.52
C GLN A 140 3.64 3.03 -16.94
N GLU A 141 4.44 3.94 -17.51
CA GLU A 141 4.37 5.37 -17.25
C GLU A 141 3.53 6.01 -18.36
N VAL A 142 2.44 6.66 -17.97
CA VAL A 142 1.66 7.53 -18.84
C VAL A 142 1.90 8.95 -18.36
N THR A 143 2.96 9.56 -18.89
CA THR A 143 3.20 11.00 -18.75
C THR A 143 2.31 11.72 -19.75
N ASP A 144 1.24 12.34 -19.26
CA ASP A 144 0.61 13.43 -20.02
C ASP A 144 1.58 14.61 -19.98
N GLY A 145 1.98 15.06 -21.18
CA GLY A 145 2.82 16.25 -21.39
C GLY A 145 2.10 17.55 -21.05
#